data_AF-A0A7C7DZF6-F1
#
_entry.id   AF-A0A7C7DZF6-F1
#
_cell.length_a   1.000
_cell.length_b   1.000
_cell.length_c   1.000
_cell.angle_alpha   90.00
_cell.angle_beta   90.00
_cell.angle_gamma   90.00
#
_symmetry.space_group_name_H-M   'P 1'
#
loop_
_entity.id
_entity.type
_entity.pdbx_description
1 polymer ?
#
loop_
_entity_poly.entity_id
_entity_poly.type
_entity_poly.pdbx_seq_one_letter_code
_entity_poly.pdbx_strand_id
1 'polypeptide(L)' 'MLSFISENLASLIVGAIVLLIVVAVVVKLIRDKKNHRSSCGACCSGCPMDSECHK' A
#
# COMPACT_ATOMS: atom_id res chain seq x y z
N MET A 1 -14.80 6.53 32.24
CA MET A 1 -14.36 6.86 30.86
C MET A 1 -13.05 6.16 30.46
N LEU A 2 -12.05 6.06 31.34
CA LEU A 2 -10.81 5.30 31.06
C LEU A 2 -11.03 3.76 30.93
N SER A 3 -12.04 3.21 31.60
CA SER A 3 -12.40 1.78 31.49
C SER A 3 -12.77 1.36 30.07
N PHE A 4 -13.45 2.23 29.32
CA PHE A 4 -13.87 1.94 27.94
C PHE A 4 -12.68 1.80 27.00
N ILE A 5 -11.63 2.61 27.25
CA ILE A 5 -10.37 2.58 26.51
C ILE A 5 -9.57 1.33 26.90
N SER A 6 -9.54 0.94 28.18
CA SER A 6 -8.83 -0.27 28.61
C SER A 6 -9.48 -1.56 28.11
N GLU A 7 -10.82 -1.62 28.06
CA GLU A 7 -11.54 -2.81 27.57
C GLU A 7 -11.50 -2.95 26.04
N ASN A 8 -11.46 -1.84 25.31
CA ASN A 8 -11.36 -1.83 23.85
C ASN A 8 -9.92 -1.56 23.33
N LEU A 9 -8.92 -1.62 24.22
CA LEU A 9 -7.53 -1.32 23.89
C LEU A 9 -7.02 -2.26 22.79
N ALA A 10 -7.40 -3.55 22.85
CA ALA A 10 -7.07 -4.55 21.86
C ALA A 10 -7.63 -4.19 20.46
N SER A 11 -8.92 -3.83 20.37
CA SER A 11 -9.53 -3.41 19.10
C SER A 11 -8.87 -2.14 18.54
N LEU A 12 -8.49 -1.20 19.40
CA LEU A 12 -7.83 0.03 18.99
C LEU A 12 -6.41 -0.23 18.45
N ILE A 13 -5.67 -1.15 19.07
CA ILE A 13 -4.34 -1.58 18.60
C ILE A 13 -4.45 -2.30 17.25
N VAL A 14 -5.40 -3.23 17.10
CA VAL A 14 -5.63 -3.93 15.83
C VAL A 14 -6.00 -2.94 14.73
N GLY A 15 -6.90 -2.00 15.02
CA GLY A 15 -7.27 -0.93 14.10
C GLY A 15 -6.07 -0.08 13.68
N ALA A 16 -5.21 0.29 14.63
CA ALA A 16 -3.99 1.06 14.35
C ALA A 16 -3.02 0.30 13.45
N ILE A 17 -2.83 -1.01 13.66
CA ILE A 17 -1.96 -1.86 12.82
C ILE A 17 -2.49 -1.91 11.38
N VAL A 18 -3.79 -2.15 11.20
CA VAL A 18 -4.41 -2.18 9.87
C VAL A 18 -4.24 -0.83 9.17
N LEU A 19 -4.47 0.27 9.90
CA LEU A 19 -4.32 1.63 9.37
C LEU A 19 -2.88 1.90 8.94
N LEU A 20 -1.88 1.50 9.74
CA LEU A 20 -0.47 1.61 9.37
C LEU A 20 -0.12 0.84 8.10
N ILE A 21 -0.64 -0.37 7.93
CA ILE A 21 -0.42 -1.17 6.71
C ILE A 21 -1.02 -0.46 5.49
N VAL A 22 -2.26 0.02 5.59
CA VAL A 22 -2.93 0.75 4.49
C VAL A 22 -2.15 2.01 4.13
N VAL A 23 -1.72 2.80 5.12
CA VAL A 23 -0.91 4.00 4.89
C VAL A 23 0.42 3.64 4.23
N ALA A 24 1.09 2.57 4.67
CA ALA A 24 2.34 2.11 4.08
C ALA A 24 2.15 1.76 2.59
N VAL A 25 1.07 1.04 2.24
CA VAL A 25 0.73 0.71 0.84
C VAL A 25 0.48 1.97 0.02
N VAL A 26 -0.32 2.90 0.52
CA VAL A 26 -0.61 4.18 -0.18
C VAL A 26 0.66 4.98 -0.41
N VAL A 27 1.52 5.12 0.61
CA VAL A 27 2.83 5.79 0.48
C VAL A 27 3.70 5.09 -0.56
N LYS A 28 3.71 3.76 -0.57
CA LYS A 28 4.40 2.95 -1.58
C LYS A 28 3.90 3.27 -2.98
N LEU A 29 2.58 3.31 -3.19
CA LEU A 29 1.96 3.63 -4.49
C LEU A 29 2.28 5.06 -4.95
N ILE A 30 2.24 6.04 -4.04
CA ILE A 30 2.60 7.44 -4.36
C ILE A 30 4.08 7.53 -4.74
N ARG A 31 4.96 6.85 -4.01
CA ARG A 31 6.40 6.79 -4.31
C ARG A 31 6.67 6.09 -5.64
N ASP A 32 6.04 4.94 -5.90
CA ASP A 32 6.15 4.23 -7.17
C ASP A 32 5.67 5.12 -8.34
N LYS A 33 4.53 5.82 -8.19
CA LYS A 33 4.03 6.79 -9.17
C LYS A 33 5.02 7.93 -9.43
N LYS A 34 5.58 8.53 -8.37
CA LYS A 34 6.58 9.61 -8.50
C LYS A 34 7.87 9.13 -9.16
N ASN A 35 8.24 7.87 -8.93
CA ASN A 35 9.42 7.25 -9.54
C ASN A 35 9.16 6.68 -10.94
N HIS A 36 8.03 7.05 -11.57
CA HIS A 36 7.61 6.54 -12.89
C HIS A 36 7.59 5.01 -12.97
N ARG A 37 7.36 4.32 -11.84
CA ARG A 37 7.13 2.88 -11.84
C ARG A 37 5.69 2.65 -12.29
N SER A 38 5.52 2.15 -13.51
CA SER A 38 4.26 1.64 -14.02
C SER A 38 3.83 0.40 -13.23
N SER A 39 2.55 0.00 -13.28
CA SER A 39 2.09 -1.29 -12.72
C SER A 39 2.93 -2.48 -13.20
N CYS A 40 3.61 -2.34 -14.33
CA CYS A 40 4.55 -3.27 -14.94
C CYS A 40 5.93 -3.29 -14.23
N GLY A 41 6.11 -2.58 -13.11
CA GLY A 41 7.28 -2.64 -12.24
C GLY A 41 8.55 -1.97 -12.81
N ALA A 42 8.43 -1.11 -13.82
CA ALA A 42 9.55 -0.60 -14.63
C ALA A 42 10.35 -1.69 -15.37
N CYS A 43 9.77 -2.88 -15.55
CA CYS A 43 10.35 -3.99 -16.30
C CYS A 43 9.60 -4.19 -17.63
N CYS A 44 9.46 -3.14 -18.45
CA CYS A 44 8.82 -3.31 -19.77
C CYS A 44 9.69 -4.19 -20.68
N SER A 45 11.02 -4.07 -20.61
CA SER A 45 11.98 -4.83 -21.44
C SER A 45 11.98 -6.36 -21.27
N GLY A 46 11.20 -6.91 -20.34
CA GLY A 46 11.02 -8.35 -20.14
C GLY A 46 9.59 -8.73 -19.71
N CYS A 47 8.63 -7.82 -19.86
CA CYS A 47 7.24 -8.08 -19.51
C CYS A 47 6.61 -9.01 -20.55
N PRO A 48 5.94 -10.11 -20.17
CA PRO A 48 5.22 -10.96 -21.13
C PRO A 48 4.08 -10.24 -21.87
N MET A 49 3.68 -9.04 -21.41
CA MET A 49 2.72 -8.14 -22.07
C MET A 49 3.38 -6.93 -22.76
N ASP A 50 4.71 -6.89 -22.93
CA ASP A 50 5.43 -5.76 -23.55
C ASP A 50 4.88 -5.38 -24.93
N SER A 51 4.49 -6.38 -25.75
CA SER A 51 3.96 -6.16 -27.10
C SER A 51 2.64 -5.39 -27.15
N GLU A 52 1.82 -5.47 -26.11
CA GLU A 52 0.50 -4.82 -26.04
C GLU A 52 0.53 -3.53 -25.20
N CYS A 53 1.52 -3.37 -24.32
CA CYS A 53 1.58 -2.26 -23.37
C CYS A 53 2.06 -0.93 -23.98
N HIS A 54 2.75 -0.95 -25.13
CA HIS A 54 3.29 0.22 -25.83
C HIS A 54 2.61 0.52 -27.18
N LYS A 55 1.50 -0.14 -27.48
CA LYS A 55 0.75 0.03 -28.73
C LYS A 55 -0.16 1.26 -28.71
#